data_AF-S7P3H0-F1
#
_entry.id   AF-S7P3H0-F1
#
_cell.length_a   1.000
_cell.length_b   1.000
_cell.length_c   1.000
_cell.angle_alpha   90.00
_cell.angle_beta   90.00
_cell.angle_gamma   90.00
#
_symmetry.space_group_name_H-M   'P 1'
#
loop_
_entity.id
_entity.type
_entity.pdbx_description
1 polymer ?
#
loop_
_entity_poly.entity_id
_entity_poly.type
_entity_poly.pdbx_seq_one_letter_code
_entity_poly.pdbx_strand_id
1 'polypeptide(L)'
;MKRTAIEAFNETIKIFQEQGQTQEKFSKEYLEHFRKGAWQKKINEWLGIKNETEDQYALMKDEDDLPHHKERTWYVGKINPTQAEEMLNSKWDDTFLIHESSQWGCYACSVVVGSDTKHCVIYRSATGLGFVEPYNLYGSLKELVLHYQHTSLMQHNNALTITLAHPM
;
A
#
# COMPACT_ATOMS: atom_id res chain seq x y z
N MET A 1 -11.25 -42.88 24.51
CA MET A 1 -10.32 -42.35 23.48
C MET A 1 -11.01 -41.53 22.40
N LYS A 2 -12.13 -41.95 21.79
CA LYS A 2 -12.79 -41.16 20.71
C LYS A 2 -13.39 -39.81 21.15
N ARG A 3 -13.91 -39.69 22.38
CA ARG A 3 -14.47 -38.42 22.90
C ARG A 3 -13.43 -37.31 23.02
N THR A 4 -12.26 -37.62 23.59
CA THR A 4 -11.15 -36.68 23.77
C THR A 4 -10.62 -36.11 22.45
N ALA A 5 -10.62 -36.92 21.39
CA ALA A 5 -10.20 -36.47 20.06
C ALA A 5 -11.21 -35.48 19.43
N ILE A 6 -12.51 -35.68 19.68
CA ILE A 6 -13.57 -34.78 19.18
C ILE A 6 -13.53 -33.43 19.93
N GLU A 7 -13.27 -33.45 21.23
CA GLU A 7 -13.10 -32.24 22.05
C GLU A 7 -11.90 -31.41 21.56
N ALA A 8 -10.75 -32.04 21.34
CA ALA A 8 -9.56 -31.37 20.80
C ALA A 8 -9.79 -30.79 19.40
N PHE A 9 -10.54 -31.49 18.54
CA PHE A 9 -10.89 -30.99 17.20
C PHE A 9 -11.81 -29.77 17.27
N ASN A 10 -12.83 -29.80 18.14
CA ASN A 10 -13.73 -28.68 18.34
C ASN A 10 -13.04 -27.45 18.95
N GLU A 11 -12.11 -27.66 19.88
CA GLU A 11 -11.26 -26.58 20.41
C GLU A 11 -10.39 -25.97 19.31
N THR A 12 -9.83 -26.80 18.43
CA THR A 12 -9.03 -26.33 17.30
C THR A 12 -9.86 -25.45 16.35
N ILE A 13 -11.08 -25.88 15.99
CA ILE A 13 -12.00 -25.07 15.17
C ILE A 13 -12.31 -23.72 15.84
N LYS A 14 -12.56 -23.73 17.15
CA LYS A 14 -12.85 -22.52 17.91
C LYS A 14 -11.68 -21.54 17.90
N ILE A 15 -10.45 -22.02 18.07
CA ILE A 15 -9.24 -21.20 17.99
C ILE A 15 -9.10 -20.57 16.60
N PHE A 16 -9.32 -21.33 15.53
CA PHE A 16 -9.27 -20.77 14.17
C PHE A 16 -10.36 -19.73 13.91
N GLN A 17 -11.57 -19.92 14.44
CA GLN A 17 -12.65 -18.93 14.34
C GLN A 17 -12.32 -17.65 15.12
N GLU A 18 -11.79 -17.78 16.34
CA GLU A 18 -11.37 -16.64 17.17
C GLU A 18 -10.21 -15.88 16.52
N GLN A 19 -9.25 -16.58 15.92
CA GLN A 19 -8.17 -15.96 15.14
C GLN A 19 -8.72 -15.20 13.92
N GLY A 20 -9.68 -15.78 13.18
CA GLY A 20 -10.34 -15.13 12.06
C GLY A 20 -11.07 -13.84 12.46
N GLN A 21 -11.83 -13.87 13.56
CA GLN A 21 -12.53 -12.69 14.08
C GLN A 21 -11.56 -11.63 14.60
N THR A 22 -10.46 -12.04 15.24
CA THR A 22 -9.42 -11.12 15.72
C THR A 22 -8.76 -10.40 14.56
N GLN A 23 -8.42 -11.13 13.49
CA GLN A 23 -7.89 -10.54 12.25
C GLN A 23 -8.87 -9.55 11.60
N GLU A 24 -10.16 -9.91 11.53
CA GLU A 24 -11.19 -9.02 10.99
C GLU A 24 -11.36 -7.75 11.82
N LYS A 25 -11.27 -7.87 13.15
CA LYS A 25 -11.32 -6.72 14.07
C LYS A 25 -10.12 -5.80 13.91
N PHE A 26 -8.90 -6.34 13.88
CA PHE A 26 -7.69 -5.53 13.64
C PHE A 26 -7.74 -4.83 12.28
N SER A 27 -8.22 -5.51 11.24
CA SER A 27 -8.45 -4.91 9.93
C SER A 27 -9.43 -3.75 10.02
N LYS A 28 -10.61 -3.93 10.65
CA LYS A 28 -11.60 -2.86 10.84
C LYS A 28 -11.07 -1.67 11.64
N GLU A 29 -10.31 -1.89 12.69
CA GLU A 29 -9.69 -0.82 13.47
C GLU A 29 -8.67 -0.04 12.63
N TYR A 30 -7.83 -0.72 11.86
CA TYR A 30 -6.88 -0.08 10.95
C TYR A 30 -7.60 0.77 9.89
N LEU A 31 -8.66 0.24 9.30
CA LEU A 31 -9.53 0.94 8.35
C LEU A 31 -10.14 2.21 8.95
N GLU A 32 -10.64 2.10 10.17
CA GLU A 32 -11.27 3.21 10.86
C GLU A 32 -10.24 4.31 11.20
N HIS A 33 -9.03 3.92 11.60
CA HIS A 33 -7.93 4.85 11.87
C HIS A 33 -7.43 5.56 10.62
N PHE A 34 -7.33 4.84 9.50
CA PHE A 34 -6.97 5.39 8.19
C PHE A 34 -8.04 6.39 7.72
N ARG A 35 -9.31 6.00 7.76
CA ARG A 35 -10.45 6.85 7.37
C ARG A 35 -10.59 8.12 8.22
N LYS A 36 -10.14 8.09 9.47
CA LYS A 36 -10.25 9.23 10.40
C LYS A 36 -9.03 10.16 10.41
N GLY A 37 -7.98 9.88 9.61
CA GLY A 37 -6.71 10.63 9.67
C GLY A 37 -6.04 10.61 11.07
N ALA A 38 -6.47 9.67 11.92
CA ALA A 38 -6.10 9.62 13.35
C ALA A 38 -4.68 9.08 13.55
N TRP A 39 -4.18 8.32 12.57
CA TRP A 39 -2.82 7.78 12.56
C TRP A 39 -1.77 8.90 12.43
N GLN A 40 -2.00 9.87 11.53
CA GLN A 40 -1.16 11.07 11.40
C GLN A 40 -1.09 11.88 12.70
N LYS A 41 -2.23 12.04 13.38
CA LYS A 41 -2.29 12.76 14.68
C LYS A 41 -1.54 12.03 15.79
N LYS A 42 -1.67 10.70 15.89
CA LYS A 42 -0.92 9.88 16.86
C LYS A 42 0.58 9.90 16.60
N ILE A 43 1.00 9.90 15.33
CA ILE A 43 2.41 10.05 14.96
C ILE A 43 2.94 11.40 15.40
N ASN A 44 2.21 12.49 15.09
CA ASN A 44 2.63 13.84 15.48
C ASN A 44 2.70 14.01 17.01
N GLU A 45 1.79 13.36 17.75
CA GLU A 45 1.78 13.31 19.21
C GLU A 45 2.97 12.52 19.77
N TRP A 46 3.31 11.36 19.19
CA TRP A 46 4.46 10.54 19.60
C TRP A 46 5.80 11.19 19.28
N LEU A 47 5.87 11.95 18.18
CA LEU A 47 7.06 12.70 17.77
C LEU A 47 7.20 14.05 18.50
N GLY A 48 6.26 14.42 19.37
CA GLY A 48 6.32 15.66 20.15
C GLY A 48 6.27 16.93 19.30
N ILE A 49 5.69 16.86 18.10
CA ILE A 49 5.59 18.01 17.19
C ILE A 49 4.54 18.97 17.75
N LYS A 50 5.00 20.00 18.46
CA LYS A 50 4.16 21.14 18.84
C LYS A 50 3.94 21.98 17.58
N ASN A 51 2.68 22.12 17.16
CA ASN A 51 2.30 23.00 16.05
C ASN A 51 2.51 24.47 16.46
N GLU A 52 3.74 24.96 16.34
CA GLU A 52 4.06 26.38 16.29
C GLU A 52 3.71 26.86 14.88
N THR A 53 2.58 27.55 14.81
CA THR A 53 1.69 27.61 13.64
C THR A 53 2.15 28.58 12.55
N GLU A 54 3.35 29.16 12.68
CA GLU A 54 3.83 30.23 11.79
C GLU A 54 4.98 29.77 10.86
N ASP A 55 5.76 28.75 11.23
CA ASP A 55 6.81 28.18 10.35
C ASP A 55 6.30 27.05 9.43
N GLN A 56 5.11 26.49 9.69
CA GLN A 56 4.53 25.37 8.92
C GLN A 56 4.13 25.73 7.49
N TYR A 57 3.75 26.99 7.21
CA TYR A 57 3.38 27.40 5.86
C TYR A 57 4.57 27.45 4.89
N ALA A 58 5.80 27.57 5.39
CA ALA A 58 6.99 27.58 4.56
C ALA A 58 7.44 26.15 4.17
N LEU A 59 7.29 25.18 5.08
CA LEU A 59 7.71 23.78 4.86
C LEU A 59 6.64 22.92 4.19
N MET A 60 5.34 23.24 4.34
CA MET A 60 4.26 22.56 3.60
C MET A 60 4.25 22.87 2.10
N LYS A 61 4.97 23.91 1.68
CA LYS A 61 5.04 24.29 0.26
C LYS A 61 5.82 23.27 -0.57
N ASP A 62 6.78 22.56 0.04
CA ASP A 62 7.66 21.62 -0.65
C ASP A 62 7.06 20.21 -0.78
N GLU A 63 6.18 19.76 0.15
CA GLU A 63 5.54 18.44 0.04
C GLU A 63 4.55 18.36 -1.13
N ASP A 64 3.77 19.42 -1.37
CA ASP A 64 2.85 19.45 -2.50
C ASP A 64 3.56 19.51 -3.86
N ASP A 65 4.86 19.80 -3.86
CA ASP A 65 5.71 19.84 -5.04
C ASP A 65 6.42 18.52 -5.36
N LEU A 66 6.33 17.53 -4.46
CA LEU A 66 6.88 16.20 -4.66
C LEU A 66 6.35 15.57 -5.96
N PRO A 67 7.20 14.80 -6.68
CA PRO A 67 6.81 14.23 -7.96
C PRO A 67 5.59 13.31 -7.81
N HIS A 68 5.43 12.61 -6.69
CA HIS A 68 4.28 11.73 -6.40
C HIS A 68 2.92 12.44 -6.47
N HIS A 69 2.87 13.75 -6.21
CA HIS A 69 1.62 14.54 -6.29
C HIS A 69 1.15 14.74 -7.74
N LYS A 70 2.04 14.54 -8.72
CA LYS A 70 1.85 14.81 -10.14
C LYS A 70 1.69 13.48 -10.88
N GLU A 71 0.45 13.06 -11.13
CA GLU A 71 0.13 11.76 -11.76
C GLU A 71 0.96 11.44 -13.02
N ARG A 72 1.26 12.45 -13.84
CA ARG A 72 2.11 12.32 -15.04
C ARG A 72 3.55 11.83 -14.81
N THR A 73 4.06 11.85 -13.58
CA THR A 73 5.43 11.40 -13.26
C THR A 73 5.48 9.93 -12.86
N TRP A 74 4.35 9.24 -12.78
CA TRP A 74 4.34 7.81 -12.45
C TRP A 74 3.28 7.05 -13.23
N TYR A 75 2.18 7.67 -13.64
CA TYR A 75 1.18 7.04 -14.49
C TYR A 75 1.54 7.21 -15.97
N VAL A 76 1.82 6.09 -16.63
CA VAL A 76 2.25 6.05 -18.04
C VAL A 76 1.14 5.57 -18.99
N GLY A 77 -0.07 5.36 -18.47
CA GLY A 77 -1.23 4.97 -19.28
C GLY A 77 -1.15 3.53 -19.78
N LYS A 78 -1.53 3.33 -21.05
CA LYS A 78 -1.65 2.00 -21.65
C LYS A 78 -0.35 1.53 -22.29
N ILE A 79 0.43 0.76 -21.53
CA ILE A 79 1.63 0.07 -22.00
C ILE A 79 1.59 -1.40 -21.58
N ASN A 80 2.39 -2.23 -22.23
CA ASN A 80 2.56 -3.63 -21.85
C ASN A 80 3.69 -3.81 -20.82
N PRO A 81 3.77 -4.96 -20.12
CA PRO A 81 4.80 -5.20 -19.11
C PRO A 81 6.24 -5.10 -19.65
N THR A 82 6.49 -5.52 -20.89
CA THR A 82 7.82 -5.42 -21.53
C THR A 82 8.24 -3.96 -21.74
N GLN A 83 7.31 -3.11 -22.17
CA GLN A 83 7.57 -1.67 -22.30
C GLN A 83 7.86 -1.04 -20.93
N ALA A 84 7.16 -1.47 -19.88
CA ALA A 84 7.44 -1.02 -18.52
C ALA A 84 8.86 -1.40 -18.06
N GLU A 85 9.29 -2.64 -18.33
CA GLU A 85 10.65 -3.12 -18.05
C GLU A 85 11.71 -2.33 -18.84
N GLU A 86 11.46 -2.04 -20.13
CA GLU A 86 12.35 -1.21 -20.95
C GLU A 86 12.50 0.21 -20.38
N MET A 87 11.42 0.81 -19.88
CA MET A 87 11.45 2.15 -19.27
C MET A 87 12.18 2.18 -17.93
N LEU A 88 12.10 1.09 -17.17
CA LEU A 88 12.76 0.92 -15.87
C LEU A 88 14.17 0.35 -15.98
N ASN A 89 14.59 -0.08 -17.17
CA ASN A 89 15.93 -0.60 -17.39
C ASN A 89 16.99 0.46 -17.04
N SER A 90 17.99 0.05 -16.26
CA SER A 90 19.09 0.92 -15.79
C SER A 90 18.62 2.13 -14.95
N LYS A 91 17.41 2.09 -14.38
CA LYS A 91 16.96 3.05 -13.37
C LYS A 91 17.45 2.66 -11.98
N TRP A 92 17.40 3.63 -11.07
CA TRP A 92 17.74 3.42 -9.67
C TRP A 92 16.72 2.49 -9.00
N ASP A 93 17.15 1.78 -7.95
CA ASP A 93 16.25 0.99 -7.12
C ASP A 93 15.09 1.86 -6.59
N ASP A 94 13.94 1.24 -6.34
CA ASP A 94 12.68 1.87 -5.92
C ASP A 94 12.08 2.87 -6.94
N THR A 95 12.62 2.93 -8.17
CA THR A 95 11.98 3.64 -9.29
C THR A 95 10.75 2.87 -9.73
N PHE A 96 9.61 3.56 -9.84
CA PHE A 96 8.33 2.92 -10.17
C PHE A 96 7.53 3.68 -11.22
N LEU A 97 6.62 2.94 -11.84
CA LEU A 97 5.56 3.48 -12.69
C LEU A 97 4.28 2.65 -12.51
N ILE A 98 3.13 3.24 -12.83
CA ILE A 98 1.82 2.59 -12.88
C ILE A 98 1.28 2.67 -14.29
N HIS A 99 0.73 1.57 -14.77
CA HIS A 99 0.13 1.46 -16.09
C HIS A 99 -1.20 0.69 -16.05
N GLU A 100 -1.97 0.77 -17.13
CA GLU A 100 -3.14 -0.10 -17.30
C GLU A 100 -2.71 -1.57 -17.29
N SER A 101 -3.42 -2.41 -16.55
CA SER A 101 -3.20 -3.84 -16.59
C SER A 101 -3.86 -4.43 -17.84
N SER A 102 -3.29 -5.52 -18.36
CA SER A 102 -3.97 -6.38 -19.32
C SER A 102 -5.25 -7.00 -18.74
N GLN A 103 -5.36 -7.06 -17.40
CA GLN A 103 -6.57 -7.46 -16.70
C GLN A 103 -7.59 -6.32 -16.71
N TRP A 104 -8.79 -6.60 -17.21
CA TRP A 104 -9.84 -5.59 -17.37
C TRP A 104 -10.19 -4.91 -16.04
N GLY A 105 -10.19 -3.58 -16.04
CA GLY A 105 -10.57 -2.76 -14.87
C GLY A 105 -9.50 -2.65 -13.78
N CYS A 106 -8.31 -3.23 -13.97
CA CYS A 106 -7.21 -3.21 -13.02
C CYS A 106 -6.02 -2.38 -13.53
N TYR A 107 -5.10 -2.03 -12.63
CA TYR A 107 -3.81 -1.41 -12.98
C TYR A 107 -2.66 -2.35 -12.61
N ALA A 108 -1.47 -2.03 -13.08
CA ALA A 108 -0.24 -2.69 -12.68
C ALA A 108 0.78 -1.65 -12.25
N CYS A 109 1.52 -1.96 -11.19
CA CYS A 109 2.65 -1.20 -10.70
C CYS A 109 3.92 -1.96 -11.03
N SER A 110 4.83 -1.33 -11.74
CA SER A 110 6.16 -1.86 -12.04
C SER A 110 7.19 -1.08 -11.24
N VAL A 111 8.13 -1.77 -10.61
CA VAL A 111 9.11 -1.15 -9.69
C VAL A 111 10.44 -1.88 -9.71
N VAL A 112 11.54 -1.12 -9.65
CA VAL A 112 12.92 -1.66 -9.64
C VAL A 112 13.30 -2.10 -8.23
N VAL A 113 13.83 -3.31 -8.10
CA VAL A 113 14.24 -3.92 -6.84
C VAL A 113 15.52 -4.71 -7.05
N GLY A 114 16.65 -4.18 -6.56
CA GLY A 114 17.92 -4.89 -6.54
C GLY A 114 18.31 -5.41 -7.92
N SER A 115 18.18 -4.57 -8.96
CA SER A 115 18.38 -4.83 -10.40
C SER A 115 17.27 -5.53 -11.20
N ASP A 116 16.22 -6.05 -10.55
CA ASP A 116 15.06 -6.61 -11.24
C ASP A 116 13.88 -5.65 -11.29
N THR A 117 13.06 -5.72 -12.33
CA THR A 117 11.72 -5.11 -12.30
C THR A 117 10.71 -6.11 -11.75
N LYS A 118 9.94 -5.70 -10.73
CA LYS A 118 8.81 -6.46 -10.18
C LYS A 118 7.51 -5.81 -10.60
N HIS A 119 6.50 -6.64 -10.89
CA HIS A 119 5.17 -6.20 -11.30
C HIS A 119 4.12 -6.64 -10.28
N CYS A 120 3.30 -5.71 -9.81
CA CYS A 120 2.23 -5.96 -8.86
C CYS A 120 0.90 -5.46 -9.43
N VAL A 121 -0.14 -6.29 -9.37
CA VAL A 121 -1.47 -5.90 -9.82
C VAL A 121 -2.14 -5.03 -8.75
N ILE A 122 -2.71 -3.90 -9.18
CA ILE A 122 -3.57 -3.07 -8.35
C ILE A 122 -5.01 -3.39 -8.74
N TYR A 123 -5.71 -4.02 -7.81
CA TYR A 123 -7.10 -4.40 -7.94
C TYR A 123 -8.02 -3.23 -7.64
N ARG A 124 -9.16 -3.23 -8.32
CA ARG A 124 -10.28 -2.35 -8.03
C ARG A 124 -11.39 -3.16 -7.36
N SER A 125 -11.79 -2.75 -6.16
CA SER A 125 -12.92 -3.33 -5.42
C SER A 125 -13.99 -2.26 -5.14
N ALA A 126 -15.08 -2.68 -4.49
CA ALA A 126 -16.10 -1.75 -4.00
C ALA A 126 -15.59 -0.81 -2.89
N THR A 127 -14.52 -1.19 -2.18
CA THR A 127 -13.96 -0.42 -1.06
C THR A 127 -12.83 0.51 -1.48
N GLY A 128 -12.25 0.31 -2.67
CA GLY A 128 -11.16 1.13 -3.19
C GLY A 128 -10.20 0.37 -4.10
N LEU A 129 -9.04 0.95 -4.31
CA LEU A 129 -7.89 0.38 -5.00
C LEU A 129 -6.91 -0.20 -3.98
N GLY A 130 -6.16 -1.23 -4.37
CA GLY A 130 -5.08 -1.79 -3.54
C GLY A 130 -4.42 -3.00 -4.17
N PHE A 131 -3.35 -3.49 -3.54
CA PHE A 131 -2.59 -4.64 -4.04
C PHE A 131 -3.18 -5.99 -3.58
N VAL A 132 -3.90 -6.01 -2.47
CA VAL A 132 -4.40 -7.24 -1.85
C VAL A 132 -5.58 -6.95 -0.93
N GLU A 133 -6.59 -7.82 -0.93
CA GLU A 133 -7.68 -7.75 0.05
C GLU A 133 -7.20 -8.16 1.45
N PRO A 134 -7.73 -7.58 2.54
CA PRO A 134 -8.79 -6.56 2.61
C PRO A 134 -8.28 -5.11 2.45
N TYR A 135 -7.05 -4.89 2.00
CA TYR A 135 -6.38 -3.58 1.98
C TYR A 135 -6.61 -2.77 0.68
N ASN A 136 -7.74 -3.01 0.00
CA ASN A 136 -8.18 -2.22 -1.15
C ASN A 136 -8.96 -0.99 -0.69
N LEU A 137 -8.24 0.02 -0.21
CA LEU A 137 -8.81 1.10 0.63
C LEU A 137 -8.69 2.50 0.03
N TYR A 138 -7.96 2.63 -1.07
CA TYR A 138 -7.61 3.93 -1.62
C TYR A 138 -8.66 4.36 -2.66
N GLY A 139 -9.22 5.56 -2.52
CA GLY A 139 -10.23 6.07 -3.44
C GLY A 139 -9.66 6.42 -4.82
N SER A 140 -8.34 6.63 -4.91
CA SER A 140 -7.63 6.93 -6.15
C SER A 140 -6.23 6.30 -6.19
N LEU A 141 -5.65 6.19 -7.39
CA LEU A 141 -4.25 5.78 -7.55
C LEU A 141 -3.29 6.73 -6.86
N LYS A 142 -3.59 8.04 -6.86
CA LYS A 142 -2.78 9.05 -6.18
C LYS A 142 -2.72 8.80 -4.67
N GLU A 143 -3.85 8.52 -4.03
CA GLU A 143 -3.88 8.19 -2.59
C GLU A 143 -3.08 6.92 -2.29
N LEU A 144 -3.17 5.91 -3.15
CA LEU A 144 -2.38 4.68 -3.03
C LEU A 144 -0.88 4.99 -3.12
N VAL A 145 -0.45 5.78 -4.12
CA VAL A 145 0.96 6.15 -4.33
C VAL A 145 1.51 6.92 -3.14
N LEU A 146 0.79 7.94 -2.67
CA LEU A 146 1.20 8.76 -1.52
C LEU A 146 1.31 7.94 -0.24
N HIS A 147 0.47 6.92 -0.07
CA HIS A 147 0.59 6.01 1.07
C HIS A 147 1.83 5.12 0.97
N TYR A 148 2.01 4.43 -0.17
CA TYR A 148 3.13 3.51 -0.36
C TYR A 148 4.47 4.19 -0.66
N GLN A 149 4.50 5.53 -0.75
CA GLN A 149 5.74 6.32 -0.71
C GLN A 149 6.46 6.14 0.64
N HIS A 150 5.71 6.03 1.74
CA HIS A 150 6.27 5.94 3.11
C HIS A 150 5.96 4.61 3.80
N THR A 151 5.03 3.82 3.25
CA THR A 151 4.68 2.49 3.77
C THR A 151 5.28 1.40 2.88
N SER A 152 6.12 0.55 3.45
CA SER A 152 6.66 -0.60 2.72
C SER A 152 5.59 -1.66 2.46
N LEU A 153 5.60 -2.25 1.27
CA LEU A 153 4.73 -3.37 0.88
C LEU A 153 5.01 -4.69 1.67
N MET A 154 6.00 -4.69 2.57
CA MET A 154 6.36 -5.82 3.43
C MET A 154 5.20 -6.44 4.20
N GLN A 155 4.14 -5.69 4.51
CA GLN A 155 2.98 -6.22 5.23
C GLN A 155 2.22 -7.33 4.46
N HIS A 156 2.51 -7.53 3.17
CA HIS A 156 1.80 -8.49 2.31
C HIS A 156 2.72 -9.54 1.65
N ASN A 157 4.03 -9.30 1.59
CA ASN A 157 5.00 -10.27 1.06
C ASN A 157 6.40 -9.97 1.62
N ASN A 158 6.97 -10.90 2.41
CA ASN A 158 8.32 -10.77 2.98
C ASN A 158 9.44 -10.67 1.92
N ALA A 159 9.14 -10.92 0.63
CA ALA A 159 10.06 -10.75 -0.48
C ALA A 159 10.01 -9.36 -1.14
N LEU A 160 9.07 -8.49 -0.76
CA LEU A 160 8.86 -7.17 -1.38
C LEU A 160 9.01 -6.06 -0.31
N THR A 161 10.26 -5.78 0.07
CA THR A 161 10.63 -4.60 0.86
C THR A 161 10.60 -3.34 0.00
N ILE A 162 9.48 -3.08 -0.67
CA ILE A 162 9.41 -2.05 -1.72
C ILE A 162 8.58 -0.88 -1.22
N THR A 163 9.11 0.32 -1.44
CA THR A 163 8.38 1.58 -1.32
C THR A 163 8.29 2.21 -2.70
N LEU A 164 7.23 2.99 -2.97
CA LEU A 164 7.09 3.73 -4.22
C LEU A 164 7.89 5.04 -4.10
N ALA A 165 9.23 4.93 -3.97
CA ALA A 165 10.08 6.05 -3.57
C ALA A 165 10.35 7.03 -4.71
N HIS A 166 10.54 6.54 -5.94
CA HIS A 166 10.99 7.38 -7.05
C HIS A 166 10.05 7.26 -8.27
N PRO A 167 9.19 8.26 -8.52
CA PRO A 167 8.42 8.34 -9.77
C PRO A 167 9.35 8.45 -10.99
N MET A 168 8.94 7.88 -12.12
CA MET A 168 9.71 7.81 -13.37
C MET A 168 9.77 9.13 -14.15
#